data_AF-A0A6P8KP27-F1
#
_entry.id   AF-A0A6P8KP27-F1
#
_cell.length_a   1.000
_cell.length_b   1.000
_cell.length_c   1.000
_cell.angle_alpha   90.00
_cell.angle_beta   90.00
_cell.angle_gamma   90.00
#
_symmetry.space_group_name_H-M   'P 1'
#
loop_
_entity.id
_entity.type
_entity.pdbx_description
1 polymer ?
#
loop_
_entity_poly.entity_id
_entity_poly.type
_entity_poly.pdbx_seq_one_letter_code
_entity_poly.pdbx_strand_id
1 'polypeptide(L)'
;MANMIVNLSFIFFFLGGIIHLNEAQTTDCSNSCTLRARCTPYYKDLVWSVVDRVCRVFQNGCIFANENCMRANRCLPPMVGTTKEECTKEIYCPRWCSRGGPPVCAWFPYTDSNGNTGGRDMSFGSRCLLDMYACRNEQAYVNEPRIGSCT
;
A
#
# COMPACT_ATOMS: atom_id res chain seq x y z
N MET A 1 67.01 -20.59 -33.39
CA MET A 1 65.99 -21.00 -34.39
C MET A 1 64.89 -21.72 -33.60
N ALA A 2 63.85 -21.00 -33.18
CA ALA A 2 62.54 -20.92 -33.86
C ALA A 2 61.89 -22.33 -33.94
N ASN A 3 60.74 -22.67 -33.37
CA ASN A 3 59.52 -21.92 -33.11
C ASN A 3 58.73 -22.63 -32.00
N MET A 4 58.32 -21.93 -30.94
CA MET A 4 57.26 -22.38 -30.05
C MET A 4 55.96 -21.76 -30.57
N ILE A 5 55.23 -22.51 -31.40
CA ILE A 5 53.89 -22.15 -31.87
C ILE A 5 52.98 -22.22 -30.65
N VAL A 6 52.67 -21.05 -30.08
CA VAL A 6 51.65 -20.90 -29.04
C VAL A 6 50.33 -21.30 -29.66
N ASN A 7 49.79 -22.42 -29.18
CA ASN A 7 48.58 -23.04 -29.69
C ASN A 7 47.39 -22.11 -29.39
N LEU A 8 47.02 -21.31 -30.40
CA LEU A 8 46.00 -20.26 -30.38
C LEU A 8 44.57 -20.86 -30.33
N SER A 9 44.33 -21.86 -29.49
CA SER A 9 43.06 -22.59 -29.41
C SER A 9 42.47 -22.70 -28.01
N PHE A 10 43.09 -22.11 -26.99
CA PHE A 10 42.55 -22.13 -25.62
C PHE A 10 41.92 -20.79 -25.16
N ILE A 11 41.89 -19.75 -26.00
CA ILE A 11 41.34 -18.43 -25.61
C ILE A 11 39.81 -18.34 -25.84
N PHE A 12 39.19 -19.29 -26.55
CA PHE A 12 37.75 -19.24 -26.85
C PHE A 12 36.83 -19.86 -25.80
N PHE A 13 37.35 -20.41 -24.70
CA PHE A 13 36.50 -20.94 -23.62
C PHE A 13 36.09 -19.89 -22.56
N PHE A 14 36.61 -18.66 -22.63
CA PHE A 14 36.27 -17.58 -21.69
C PHE A 14 35.26 -16.55 -22.24
N LEU A 15 34.80 -16.67 -23.48
CA LEU A 15 33.90 -15.70 -24.13
C LEU A 15 32.48 -16.21 -24.41
N GLY A 16 32.15 -17.43 -24.00
CA GLY A 16 30.83 -18.05 -24.19
C GLY A 16 29.81 -17.75 -23.08
N GLY A 17 30.17 -16.96 -22.07
CA GLY A 17 29.24 -16.46 -21.07
C GLY A 17 28.44 -15.28 -21.62
N ILE A 18 27.64 -15.54 -22.67
CA ILE A 18 26.67 -14.57 -23.17
C ILE A 18 25.80 -14.20 -21.97
N ILE A 19 25.95 -12.94 -21.58
CA ILE A 19 25.23 -12.29 -20.51
C ILE A 19 23.75 -12.40 -20.88
N HIS A 20 23.04 -13.35 -20.28
CA HIS A 20 21.58 -13.30 -20.21
C HIS A 20 21.23 -12.18 -19.23
N LEU A 21 21.38 -10.94 -19.71
CA LEU A 21 20.64 -9.81 -19.18
C LEU A 21 19.17 -10.17 -19.39
N ASN A 22 18.52 -10.67 -18.34
CA ASN A 22 17.08 -10.59 -18.27
C ASN A 22 16.75 -9.12 -18.46
N GLU A 23 16.19 -8.77 -19.62
CA GLU A 23 15.46 -7.52 -19.77
C GLU A 23 14.45 -7.49 -18.63
N ALA A 24 14.74 -6.70 -17.60
CA ALA A 24 13.70 -6.28 -16.68
C ALA A 24 12.76 -5.44 -17.54
N GLN A 25 11.75 -6.08 -18.14
CA GLN A 25 10.68 -5.38 -18.83
C GLN A 25 10.04 -4.44 -17.81
N THR A 26 10.37 -3.17 -17.91
CA THR A 26 9.72 -2.12 -17.15
C THR A 26 8.29 -2.03 -17.66
N THR A 27 7.37 -2.68 -16.96
CA THR A 27 5.94 -2.55 -17.26
C THR A 27 5.51 -1.15 -16.82
N ASP A 28 5.12 -0.31 -17.77
CA ASP A 28 4.49 0.96 -17.45
C ASP A 28 3.00 0.73 -17.14
N CYS A 29 2.62 0.87 -15.87
CA CYS A 29 1.23 0.78 -15.45
C CYS A 29 0.55 2.16 -15.34
N SER A 30 1.24 3.24 -15.71
CA SER A 30 0.68 4.59 -15.67
C SER A 30 -0.60 4.65 -16.50
N ASN A 31 -1.67 5.21 -15.94
CA ASN A 31 -3.00 5.30 -16.57
C ASN A 31 -3.68 3.96 -16.88
N SER A 32 -3.23 2.83 -16.30
CA SER A 32 -3.96 1.56 -16.34
C SER A 32 -5.37 1.67 -15.74
N CYS A 33 -5.59 2.68 -14.89
CA CYS A 33 -6.91 3.10 -14.47
C CYS A 33 -7.08 4.62 -14.59
N THR A 34 -8.05 5.02 -15.41
CA THR A 34 -8.41 6.43 -15.67
C THR A 34 -9.58 6.92 -14.81
N LEU A 35 -10.09 6.07 -13.91
CA LEU A 35 -11.20 6.42 -13.02
C LEU A 35 -10.77 7.56 -12.09
N ARG A 36 -11.40 8.72 -12.24
CA ARG A 36 -11.31 9.86 -11.32
C ARG A 36 -12.60 9.96 -10.52
N ALA A 37 -12.89 8.95 -9.72
CA ALA A 37 -14.12 8.92 -8.93
C ALA A 37 -14.07 10.03 -7.87
N ARG A 38 -15.08 10.92 -7.88
CA ARG A 38 -15.30 11.87 -6.79
C ARG A 38 -16.05 11.15 -5.67
N CYS A 39 -15.31 10.55 -4.76
CA CYS A 39 -15.89 9.86 -3.62
C CYS A 39 -16.20 10.82 -2.48
N THR A 40 -17.43 10.77 -1.95
CA THR A 40 -17.78 11.44 -0.70
C THR A 40 -17.22 10.63 0.48
N PRO A 41 -16.46 11.24 1.41
CA PRO A 41 -15.94 10.54 2.58
C PRO A 41 -16.96 10.49 3.74
N TYR A 42 -18.11 11.14 3.60
CA TYR A 42 -19.04 11.33 4.72
C TYR A 42 -20.11 10.23 4.83
N TYR A 43 -20.27 9.43 3.77
CA TYR A 43 -21.11 8.23 3.80
C TYR A 43 -20.32 7.02 4.31
N LYS A 44 -20.83 6.38 5.36
CA LYS A 44 -20.20 5.24 6.03
C LYS A 44 -20.84 3.93 5.58
N ASP A 45 -20.09 3.16 4.79
CA ASP A 45 -20.43 1.81 4.33
C ASP A 45 -19.15 0.98 4.29
N LEU A 46 -18.67 0.58 5.47
CA LEU A 46 -17.28 0.19 5.65
C LEU A 46 -16.89 -1.01 4.79
N VAL A 47 -15.78 -0.88 4.07
CA VAL A 47 -15.12 -1.98 3.38
C VAL A 47 -13.87 -2.37 4.14
N TRP A 48 -13.72 -3.67 4.38
CA TRP A 48 -12.61 -4.25 5.14
C TRP A 48 -11.67 -4.96 4.18
N SER A 49 -10.36 -4.80 4.35
CA SER A 49 -9.36 -5.50 3.53
C SER A 49 -8.12 -5.78 4.36
N VAL A 50 -7.51 -6.96 4.16
CA VAL A 50 -6.17 -7.24 4.70
C VAL A 50 -5.15 -6.77 3.67
N VAL A 51 -4.30 -5.82 4.05
CA VAL A 51 -3.24 -5.25 3.21
C VAL A 51 -1.94 -5.36 4.00
N ASP A 52 -0.94 -6.05 3.44
CA ASP A 52 0.36 -6.25 4.09
C ASP A 52 0.26 -6.79 5.53
N ARG A 53 -0.65 -7.76 5.73
CA ARG A 53 -1.00 -8.37 7.04
C ARG A 53 -1.63 -7.41 8.06
N VAL A 54 -2.13 -6.26 7.62
CA VAL A 54 -2.83 -5.30 8.47
C VAL A 54 -4.26 -5.15 7.99
N CYS A 55 -5.20 -5.15 8.92
CA CYS A 55 -6.59 -4.84 8.63
C CYS A 55 -6.75 -3.35 8.32
N ARG A 56 -7.05 -3.02 7.07
CA ARG A 56 -7.34 -1.67 6.59
C ARG A 56 -8.86 -1.51 6.45
N VAL A 57 -9.38 -0.43 7.01
CA VAL A 57 -10.80 -0.07 6.94
C VAL A 57 -10.95 1.10 5.99
N PHE A 58 -11.84 0.96 5.01
CA PHE A 58 -12.18 2.01 4.05
C PHE A 58 -13.59 2.50 4.33
N GLN A 59 -13.78 3.80 4.17
CA GLN A 59 -15.01 4.47 4.56
C GLN A 59 -16.23 4.03 3.74
N ASN A 60 -16.03 3.76 2.45
CA ASN A 60 -17.03 3.21 1.55
C ASN A 60 -16.41 2.53 0.31
N GLY A 61 -17.25 1.82 -0.44
CA GLY A 61 -16.86 1.13 -1.68
C GLY A 61 -16.27 2.04 -2.76
N CYS A 62 -16.70 3.31 -2.85
CA CYS A 62 -16.11 4.27 -3.79
C CYS A 62 -14.64 4.51 -3.47
N ILE A 63 -14.33 4.83 -2.20
CA ILE A 63 -12.95 5.06 -1.76
C ILE A 63 -12.11 3.80 -1.95
N PHE A 64 -12.63 2.63 -1.60
CA PHE A 64 -11.93 1.36 -1.82
C PHE A 64 -11.60 1.11 -3.30
N ALA A 65 -12.57 1.31 -4.20
CA ALA A 65 -12.37 1.17 -5.63
C ALA A 65 -11.38 2.21 -6.19
N ASN A 66 -11.44 3.46 -5.72
CA ASN A 66 -10.51 4.51 -6.12
C ASN A 66 -9.06 4.19 -5.67
N GLU A 67 -8.86 3.68 -4.47
CA GLU A 67 -7.54 3.24 -4.02
C GLU A 67 -7.01 2.07 -4.86
N ASN A 68 -7.86 1.09 -5.20
CA ASN A 68 -7.49 0.00 -6.11
C ASN A 68 -7.13 0.49 -7.52
N CYS A 69 -7.85 1.49 -8.03
CA CYS A 69 -7.51 2.17 -9.27
C CYS A 69 -6.13 2.83 -9.20
N MET A 70 -5.84 3.54 -8.11
CA MET A 70 -4.54 4.17 -7.88
C MET A 70 -3.41 3.15 -7.68
N ARG A 71 -3.69 1.97 -7.15
CA ARG A 71 -2.76 0.84 -7.05
C ARG A 71 -2.43 0.25 -8.42
N ALA A 72 -3.42 0.07 -9.29
CA ALA A 72 -3.19 -0.38 -10.67
C ALA A 72 -2.21 0.57 -11.39
N ASN A 73 -2.39 1.89 -11.22
CA ASN A 73 -1.50 2.90 -11.77
C ASN A 73 -0.05 2.82 -11.28
N ARG A 74 0.23 2.03 -10.24
CA ARG A 74 1.56 1.80 -9.65
C ARG A 74 2.04 0.34 -9.78
N CYS A 75 1.40 -0.45 -10.65
CA CYS A 75 1.67 -1.89 -10.80
C CYS A 75 1.48 -2.70 -9.51
N LEU A 76 0.65 -2.22 -8.58
CA LEU A 76 0.37 -2.92 -7.33
C LEU A 76 -0.86 -3.84 -7.50
N PRO A 77 -0.85 -5.05 -6.92
CA PRO A 77 -2.00 -5.94 -6.98
C PRO A 77 -3.22 -5.30 -6.32
N PRO A 78 -4.45 -5.56 -6.81
CA PRO A 78 -5.65 -5.04 -6.18
C PRO A 78 -5.79 -5.59 -4.76
N MET A 79 -6.25 -4.74 -3.86
CA MET A 79 -6.75 -5.14 -2.56
C MET A 79 -8.07 -5.88 -2.73
N VAL A 80 -8.30 -6.88 -1.89
CA VAL A 80 -9.50 -7.71 -1.93
C VAL A 80 -10.31 -7.47 -0.66
N GLY A 81 -11.58 -7.10 -0.84
CA GLY A 81 -12.51 -6.95 0.27
C GLY A 81 -12.71 -8.27 1.00
N THR A 82 -12.81 -8.20 2.32
CA THR A 82 -13.09 -9.34 3.19
C THR A 82 -14.20 -8.97 4.17
N THR A 83 -14.63 -9.93 4.98
CA THR A 83 -15.61 -9.67 6.05
C THR A 83 -14.96 -8.93 7.21
N LYS A 84 -15.78 -8.23 7.99
CA LYS A 84 -15.34 -7.59 9.23
C LYS A 84 -14.72 -8.60 10.18
N GLU A 85 -15.37 -9.77 10.32
CA GLU A 85 -14.94 -10.84 11.21
C GLU A 85 -13.55 -11.36 10.84
N GLU A 86 -13.28 -11.53 9.55
CA GLU A 86 -11.97 -11.98 9.08
C GLU A 86 -10.90 -10.90 9.28
N CYS A 87 -11.18 -9.65 8.91
CA CYS A 87 -10.22 -8.56 8.99
C CYS A 87 -9.86 -8.25 10.45
N THR A 88 -10.82 -8.30 11.37
CA THR A 88 -10.62 -7.93 12.78
C THR A 88 -9.96 -9.02 13.63
N LYS A 89 -9.60 -10.17 13.06
CA LYS A 89 -8.79 -11.19 13.77
C LYS A 89 -7.51 -10.58 14.32
N GLU A 90 -7.07 -11.05 15.48
CA GLU A 90 -5.92 -10.47 16.21
C GLU A 90 -4.62 -10.44 15.38
N ILE A 91 -4.46 -11.36 14.43
CA ILE A 91 -3.32 -11.42 13.52
C ILE A 91 -3.24 -10.22 12.57
N TYR A 92 -4.37 -9.61 12.22
CA TYR A 92 -4.46 -8.45 11.31
C TYR A 92 -4.82 -7.14 12.04
N CYS A 93 -5.42 -7.25 13.22
CA CYS A 93 -5.84 -6.14 14.07
C CYS A 93 -5.09 -6.21 15.42
N PRO A 94 -3.82 -5.78 15.46
CA PRO A 94 -2.96 -6.01 16.62
C PRO A 94 -3.51 -5.34 17.89
N ARG A 95 -3.29 -5.97 19.06
CA ARG A 95 -3.63 -5.36 20.37
C ARG A 95 -2.55 -4.41 20.89
N TRP A 96 -1.34 -4.53 20.36
CA TRP A 96 -0.18 -3.79 20.79
C TRP A 96 0.71 -3.53 19.58
N CYS A 97 1.43 -2.42 19.62
CA CYS A 97 2.42 -2.05 18.62
C CYS A 97 3.77 -1.94 19.30
N SER A 98 4.77 -2.66 18.80
CA SER A 98 6.16 -2.41 19.19
C SER A 98 6.50 -0.94 18.93
N ARG A 99 7.33 -0.34 19.79
CA ARG A 99 7.88 1.00 19.52
C ARG A 99 8.70 0.94 18.22
N GLY A 100 8.26 1.65 17.20
CA GLY A 100 8.93 1.71 15.91
C GLY A 100 8.18 2.59 14.91
N GLY A 101 8.94 3.32 14.10
CA GLY A 101 8.44 4.21 13.04
C GLY A 101 8.20 5.66 13.49
N PRO A 102 8.19 6.62 12.55
CA PRO A 102 7.90 8.01 12.85
C PRO A 102 6.41 8.21 13.20
N PRO A 103 6.05 9.29 13.93
CA PRO A 103 4.66 9.66 14.12
C PRO A 103 3.98 9.93 12.78
N VAL A 104 2.66 9.80 12.75
CA VAL A 104 1.84 10.04 11.56
C VAL A 104 0.60 10.88 11.89
N CYS A 105 0.15 11.65 10.91
CA CYS A 105 -1.07 12.43 10.94
C CYS A 105 -2.05 11.86 9.91
N ALA A 106 -3.25 11.49 10.36
CA ALA A 106 -4.30 10.95 9.53
C ALA A 106 -5.60 11.74 9.67
N TRP A 107 -6.31 11.91 8.56
CA TRP A 107 -7.57 12.64 8.51
C TRP A 107 -8.76 11.67 8.55
N PHE A 108 -9.70 11.92 9.46
CA PHE A 108 -10.90 11.11 9.66
C PHE A 108 -12.15 11.94 9.35
N PRO A 109 -12.99 11.52 8.38
CA PRO A 109 -14.28 12.13 8.16
C PRO A 109 -15.24 11.80 9.30
N TYR A 110 -16.18 12.70 9.54
CA TYR A 110 -17.33 12.44 10.40
C TYR A 110 -18.58 13.12 9.83
N THR A 111 -19.73 12.57 10.21
CA THR A 111 -21.05 13.16 10.03
C THR A 111 -21.68 13.20 11.41
N ASP A 112 -22.04 14.38 11.89
CA ASP A 112 -22.66 14.54 13.21
C ASP A 112 -24.15 14.13 13.19
N SER A 113 -24.80 14.14 14.36
CA SER A 113 -26.22 13.79 14.49
C SER A 113 -27.16 14.75 13.75
N ASN A 114 -26.70 15.95 13.41
CA ASN A 114 -27.46 16.97 12.69
C ASN A 114 -27.24 16.87 11.17
N GLY A 115 -26.43 15.91 10.71
CA GLY A 115 -26.08 15.74 9.31
C GLY A 115 -24.95 16.66 8.83
N ASN A 116 -24.30 17.41 9.72
CA ASN A 116 -23.14 18.22 9.34
C ASN A 116 -21.93 17.32 9.12
N THR A 117 -21.25 17.55 8.01
CA THR A 117 -20.06 16.80 7.62
C THR A 117 -18.81 17.57 7.98
N GLY A 118 -17.81 16.88 8.51
CA GLY A 118 -16.53 17.47 8.84
C GLY A 118 -15.40 16.47 8.82
N GLY A 119 -14.21 16.95 9.13
CA GLY A 119 -13.01 16.15 9.22
C GLY A 119 -12.20 16.51 10.44
N ARG A 120 -11.45 15.55 10.97
CA ARG A 120 -10.49 15.79 12.03
C ARG A 120 -9.16 15.15 11.70
N ASP A 121 -8.10 15.90 11.93
CA ASP A 121 -6.74 15.40 11.89
C ASP A 121 -6.36 14.80 13.24
N MET A 122 -5.85 13.58 13.23
CA MET A 122 -5.46 12.84 14.43
C MET A 122 -4.01 12.38 14.32
N SER A 123 -3.23 12.66 15.36
CA SER A 123 -1.82 12.25 15.46
C SER A 123 -1.68 10.90 16.13
N PHE A 124 -0.82 10.05 15.59
CA PHE A 124 -0.46 8.76 16.17
C PHE A 124 1.05 8.63 16.27
N GLY A 125 1.53 7.97 17.33
CA GLY A 125 2.97 7.80 17.56
C GLY A 125 3.66 6.92 16.51
N SER A 126 2.91 6.14 15.73
CA SER A 126 3.39 5.37 14.59
C SER A 126 2.24 4.96 13.67
N ARG A 127 2.56 4.49 12.46
CA ARG A 127 1.58 3.88 11.55
C ARG A 127 0.85 2.68 12.16
N CYS A 128 1.55 1.84 12.92
CA CYS A 128 0.90 0.71 13.60
C CYS A 128 -0.18 1.19 14.58
N LEU A 129 0.09 2.23 15.37
CA LEU A 129 -0.89 2.77 16.31
C LEU A 129 -2.12 3.36 15.60
N LEU A 130 -1.92 3.97 14.44
CA LEU A 130 -2.99 4.43 13.57
C LEU A 130 -3.84 3.27 13.05
N ASP A 131 -3.23 2.26 12.44
CA ASP A 131 -3.95 1.11 11.88
C ASP A 131 -4.67 0.30 12.97
N MET A 132 -4.04 0.14 14.14
CA MET A 132 -4.65 -0.44 15.33
C MET A 132 -5.89 0.35 15.76
N TYR A 133 -5.79 1.68 15.85
CA TYR A 133 -6.92 2.53 16.20
C TYR A 133 -8.05 2.40 15.18
N ALA A 134 -7.74 2.52 13.89
CA ALA A 134 -8.71 2.47 12.80
C ALA A 134 -9.47 1.14 12.79
N CYS A 135 -8.75 0.02 12.91
CA CYS A 135 -9.34 -1.31 12.94
C CYS A 135 -10.24 -1.52 14.15
N ARG A 136 -9.76 -1.18 15.36
CA ARG A 136 -10.49 -1.47 16.61
C ARG A 136 -11.69 -0.57 16.86
N ASN A 137 -11.69 0.64 16.31
CA ASN A 137 -12.76 1.62 16.50
C ASN A 137 -13.71 1.70 15.30
N GLU A 138 -13.48 0.92 14.24
CA GLU A 138 -14.28 0.95 13.01
C GLU A 138 -14.32 2.37 12.40
N GLN A 139 -13.15 3.00 12.36
CA GLN A 139 -12.94 4.35 11.86
C GLN A 139 -11.93 4.33 10.73
N ALA A 140 -12.40 4.58 9.52
CA ALA A 140 -11.54 4.71 8.36
C ALA A 140 -10.97 6.13 8.30
N TYR A 141 -9.65 6.24 8.23
CA TYR A 141 -9.02 7.47 7.75
C TYR A 141 -9.01 7.47 6.22
N VAL A 142 -8.94 8.66 5.62
CA VAL A 142 -8.95 8.82 4.16
C VAL A 142 -7.60 9.36 3.70
N ASN A 143 -7.14 8.88 2.53
CA ASN A 143 -5.83 9.13 1.95
C ASN A 143 -4.66 8.51 2.75
N GLU A 144 -3.46 8.62 2.19
CA GLU A 144 -2.23 8.17 2.86
C GLU A 144 -1.88 9.12 4.03
N PRO A 145 -1.59 8.59 5.24
CA PRO A 145 -1.21 9.41 6.39
C PRO A 145 0.09 10.17 6.12
N ARG A 146 0.16 11.42 6.57
CA ARG A 146 1.39 12.21 6.49
C ARG A 146 2.36 11.77 7.58
N ILE A 147 3.66 11.73 7.27
CA ILE A 147 4.71 11.57 8.27
C ILE A 147 4.80 12.85 9.11
N GLY A 148 4.88 12.70 10.43
CA GLY A 148 4.84 13.80 11.41
C GLY A 148 3.50 13.89 12.14
N SER A 149 3.48 14.67 13.23
CA SER A 149 2.24 15.01 13.93
C SER A 149 1.40 15.98 13.11
N CYS A 150 0.09 16.05 13.40
CA CYS A 150 -0.80 17.05 12.84
C CYS A 150 -0.42 18.46 13.33
N THR A 151 -0.63 19.46 12.47
CA THR A 151 -0.29 20.88 12.68
C THR A 151 -1.53 21.71 12.86
#